data_AF-A0A820MXT8-F1
#
_entry.id   AF-A0A820MXT8-F1
#
_cell.length_a   1.000
_cell.length_b   1.000
_cell.length_c   1.000
_cell.angle_alpha   90.00
_cell.angle_beta   90.00
_cell.angle_gamma   90.00
#
_symmetry.space_group_name_H-M   'P 1'
#
loop_
_entity.id
_entity.type
_entity.pdbx_description
1 polymer ?
#
loop_
_entity_poly.entity_id
_entity_poly.type
_entity_poly.pdbx_seq_one_letter_code
_entity_poly.pdbx_strand_id
1 'polypeptide(L)'
;SGLVCPITKSVFRNPVIGPDGHTYERDAIVPWVEREETSPMTREPLSVSKLIPNRAIKQVADDFRRECQRKSLYKYKLDVDVKKTEQLPFIKTSTKSIYPAEWIGDNTSLNNSKIILVHLNGMHAENIAKSNCQLKTHENIVPIFGRVEHNDSGVLLVQEYPSMQTLSELIKDDRAKLTIEILDFILYQI
;
A
#
# COMPACT_ATOMS: atom_id res chain seq x y z
N SER A 1 -7.07 -13.28 -21.86
CA SER A 1 -6.35 -12.64 -20.73
C SER A 1 -4.96 -13.26 -20.62
N GLY A 2 -3.88 -12.49 -20.75
CA GLY A 2 -2.51 -13.02 -20.93
C GLY A 2 -1.74 -13.39 -19.66
N LEU A 3 -2.28 -13.13 -18.46
CA LEU A 3 -1.56 -13.30 -17.19
C LEU A 3 -2.21 -14.32 -16.24
N VAL A 4 -3.25 -15.01 -16.69
CA VAL A 4 -4.03 -15.95 -15.86
C VAL A 4 -3.76 -17.37 -16.33
N CYS A 5 -3.43 -18.24 -15.38
CA CYS A 5 -3.25 -19.65 -15.65
C CYS A 5 -4.58 -20.31 -16.05
N PRO A 6 -4.62 -21.09 -17.14
CA PRO A 6 -5.85 -21.75 -17.58
C PRO A 6 -6.32 -22.85 -16.62
N ILE A 7 -5.43 -23.42 -15.78
CA ILE A 7 -5.77 -24.46 -14.80
C ILE A 7 -6.24 -23.83 -13.49
N THR A 8 -5.39 -23.01 -12.84
CA THR A 8 -5.69 -22.45 -11.50
C THR A 8 -6.65 -21.25 -11.53
N LYS A 9 -6.95 -20.72 -12.73
CA LYS A 9 -7.73 -19.49 -12.93
C LYS A 9 -7.20 -18.29 -12.13
N SER A 10 -5.91 -18.31 -11.79
CA SER A 10 -5.23 -17.30 -10.98
C SER A 10 -4.05 -16.68 -11.71
N VAL A 11 -3.61 -15.49 -11.28
CA VAL A 11 -2.44 -14.81 -11.86
C VAL A 11 -1.18 -15.64 -11.63
N PHE A 12 -0.37 -15.83 -12.68
CA PHE A 12 0.82 -16.69 -12.67
C PHE A 12 1.86 -16.30 -11.61
N ARG A 13 2.27 -17.23 -10.74
CA ARG A 13 3.40 -17.08 -9.81
C ARG A 13 4.69 -17.69 -10.36
N ASN A 14 4.61 -18.93 -10.83
CA ASN A 14 5.72 -19.69 -11.40
C ASN A 14 5.36 -20.21 -12.81
N PRO A 15 5.16 -19.30 -13.80
CA PRO A 15 4.70 -19.70 -15.12
C PRO A 15 5.73 -20.55 -15.87
N VAL A 16 5.25 -21.59 -16.54
CA VAL A 16 6.00 -22.45 -17.47
C VAL A 16 5.28 -22.54 -18.80
N ILE A 17 6.03 -22.58 -19.90
CA ILE A 17 5.51 -22.74 -21.25
C ILE A 17 5.76 -24.16 -21.75
N GLY A 18 4.74 -24.77 -22.34
CA GLY A 18 4.85 -26.05 -23.05
C GLY A 18 5.22 -25.86 -24.53
N PRO A 19 5.65 -26.93 -25.22
CA PRO A 19 5.90 -26.92 -26.66
C PRO A 19 4.63 -26.65 -27.49
N ASP A 20 3.45 -26.80 -26.88
CA ASP A 20 2.14 -26.41 -27.43
C ASP A 20 1.91 -24.89 -27.43
N GLY A 21 2.88 -24.10 -26.94
CA GLY A 21 2.83 -22.64 -26.92
C GLY A 21 1.99 -22.06 -25.78
N HIS A 22 1.38 -22.89 -24.93
CA HIS A 22 0.56 -22.44 -23.81
C HIS A 22 1.39 -22.29 -22.53
N THR A 23 1.04 -21.30 -21.71
CA THR A 23 1.65 -21.06 -20.41
C THR A 23 0.75 -21.52 -19.28
N TYR A 24 1.34 -22.21 -18.30
CA TYR A 24 0.67 -22.80 -17.16
C TYR A 24 1.37 -22.44 -15.85
N GLU A 25 0.65 -22.54 -14.74
CA GLU A 25 1.26 -22.50 -13.42
C GLU A 25 2.00 -23.81 -13.15
N ARG A 26 3.28 -23.75 -12.78
CA ARG A 26 4.12 -24.95 -12.60
C ARG A 26 3.48 -25.95 -11.64
N ASP A 27 2.99 -25.46 -10.50
CA ASP A 27 2.40 -26.28 -9.44
C ASP A 27 1.10 -26.97 -9.85
N ALA A 28 0.46 -26.50 -10.93
CA ALA A 28 -0.78 -27.06 -11.45
C ALA A 28 -0.57 -27.97 -12.66
N ILE A 29 0.35 -27.63 -13.56
CA ILE A 29 0.60 -28.42 -14.78
C ILE A 29 1.43 -29.67 -14.51
N VAL A 30 2.36 -29.64 -13.56
CA VAL A 30 3.22 -30.82 -13.29
C VAL A 30 2.38 -32.02 -12.84
N PRO A 31 1.49 -31.92 -11.83
CA PRO A 31 0.65 -33.05 -11.43
C PRO A 31 -0.34 -33.48 -12.51
N TRP A 32 -0.76 -32.56 -13.38
CA TRP A 32 -1.63 -32.89 -14.51
C TRP A 32 -0.89 -33.77 -15.52
N VAL A 33 0.31 -33.35 -15.93
CA VAL A 33 1.08 -34.06 -16.95
C VAL A 33 1.59 -35.41 -16.43
N GLU A 34 1.91 -35.52 -15.14
CA GLU A 34 2.27 -36.80 -14.51
C GLU A 34 1.12 -37.82 -14.51
N ARG A 35 -0.14 -37.36 -14.57
CA ARG A 35 -1.32 -38.23 -14.58
C ARG A 35 -1.90 -38.47 -15.98
N GLU A 36 -1.98 -37.42 -16.79
CA GLU A 36 -2.72 -37.42 -18.07
C GLU A 36 -1.79 -37.43 -19.29
N GLU A 37 -0.48 -37.17 -19.11
CA GLU A 37 0.55 -37.10 -20.17
C GLU A 37 0.20 -36.19 -21.38
N THR A 38 -0.72 -35.25 -21.19
CA THR A 38 -1.28 -34.42 -22.25
C THR A 38 -1.44 -32.96 -21.84
N SER A 39 -1.47 -32.06 -22.81
CA SER A 39 -1.82 -30.65 -22.60
C SER A 39 -3.28 -30.52 -22.16
N PRO A 40 -3.58 -29.78 -21.07
CA PRO A 40 -4.96 -29.46 -20.70
C PRO A 40 -5.71 -28.62 -21.75
N MET A 41 -4.98 -27.97 -22.66
CA MET A 41 -5.55 -27.04 -23.66
C MET A 41 -5.74 -27.71 -25.00
N THR A 42 -4.73 -28.44 -25.49
CA THR A 42 -4.76 -29.04 -26.84
C THR A 42 -5.02 -30.54 -26.82
N ARG A 43 -4.89 -31.20 -25.66
CA ARG A 43 -4.90 -32.67 -25.48
C ARG A 43 -3.78 -33.40 -26.22
N GLU A 44 -2.78 -32.68 -26.73
CA GLU A 44 -1.62 -33.27 -27.35
C GLU A 44 -0.63 -33.80 -26.30
N PRO A 45 0.23 -34.78 -26.63
CA PRO A 45 1.22 -35.32 -25.70
C PRO A 45 2.15 -34.25 -25.12
N LEU A 46 2.24 -34.22 -23.81
CA LEU A 46 3.05 -33.26 -23.05
C LEU A 46 3.86 -34.00 -21.99
N SER A 47 5.11 -33.58 -21.78
CA SER A 47 5.98 -34.14 -20.74
C SER A 47 6.51 -33.02 -19.86
N VAL A 48 6.64 -33.30 -18.56
CA VAL A 48 7.19 -32.35 -17.57
C VAL A 48 8.57 -31.84 -17.98
N SER A 49 9.39 -32.70 -18.59
CA SER A 49 10.74 -32.36 -19.08
C SER A 49 10.75 -31.29 -20.18
N LYS A 50 9.64 -31.12 -20.90
CA LYS A 50 9.49 -30.14 -21.98
C LYS A 50 8.95 -28.78 -21.49
N LEU A 51 8.65 -28.65 -20.20
CA LEU A 51 8.14 -27.41 -19.61
C LEU A 51 9.31 -26.44 -19.29
N ILE A 52 9.31 -25.29 -19.95
CA ILE A 52 10.37 -24.29 -19.80
C ILE A 52 9.84 -23.10 -18.98
N PRO A 53 10.58 -22.54 -17.99
CA PRO A 53 10.14 -21.34 -17.28
C PRO A 53 9.85 -20.15 -18.23
N ASN A 54 8.65 -19.58 -18.15
CA ASN A 54 8.29 -18.41 -18.93
C ASN A 54 8.61 -17.13 -18.16
N ARG A 55 9.88 -16.70 -18.22
CA ARG A 55 10.40 -15.55 -17.47
C ARG A 55 9.71 -14.23 -17.84
N ALA A 56 9.34 -14.05 -19.11
CA ALA A 56 8.65 -12.85 -19.57
C ALA A 56 7.28 -12.71 -18.90
N ILE A 57 6.46 -13.77 -18.90
CA ILE A 57 5.16 -13.76 -18.21
C ILE A 57 5.33 -13.62 -16.70
N LYS A 58 6.38 -14.23 -16.11
CA LYS A 58 6.67 -14.07 -14.68
C LYS A 58 6.88 -12.60 -14.33
N GLN A 59 7.72 -11.89 -15.10
CA GLN A 59 8.01 -10.48 -14.87
C GLN A 59 6.73 -9.63 -14.95
N VAL A 60 5.93 -9.78 -16.00
CA VAL A 60 4.68 -9.00 -16.15
C VAL A 60 3.67 -9.33 -15.04
N ALA A 61 3.57 -10.60 -14.62
CA ALA A 61 2.70 -10.99 -13.52
C ALA A 61 3.17 -10.46 -12.16
N ASP A 62 4.49 -10.39 -11.93
CA ASP A 62 5.07 -9.77 -10.74
C ASP A 62 4.84 -8.26 -10.71
N ASP A 63 5.01 -7.59 -11.85
CA ASP A 63 4.72 -6.16 -11.99
C ASP A 63 3.25 -5.85 -11.73
N PHE A 64 2.35 -6.64 -12.32
CA PHE A 64 0.91 -6.54 -12.08
C PHE A 64 0.56 -6.74 -10.60
N ARG A 65 1.11 -7.76 -9.94
CA ARG A 65 0.90 -7.98 -8.50
C ARG A 65 1.37 -6.81 -7.65
N ARG A 66 2.57 -6.28 -7.93
CA ARG A 66 3.12 -5.13 -7.22
C ARG A 66 2.24 -3.90 -7.40
N GLU A 67 1.77 -3.65 -8.62
CA GLU A 67 0.90 -2.52 -8.90
C GLU A 67 -0.48 -2.66 -8.24
N CYS A 68 -1.07 -3.86 -8.25
CA CYS A 68 -2.31 -4.14 -7.52
C CYS A 68 -2.14 -3.95 -6.00
N GLN A 69 -1.02 -4.42 -5.43
CA GLN A 69 -0.69 -4.19 -4.02
C GLN A 69 -0.52 -2.70 -3.72
N ARG A 70 0.18 -1.95 -4.59
CA ARG A 70 0.35 -0.50 -4.48
C ARG A 70 -1.00 0.20 -4.49
N LYS A 71 -1.85 -0.08 -5.49
CA LYS A 71 -3.21 0.49 -5.57
C LYS A 71 -4.09 0.14 -4.36
N SER A 72 -3.93 -1.05 -3.77
CA SER A 72 -4.63 -1.41 -2.54
C SER A 72 -4.14 -0.66 -1.30
N LEU A 73 -2.90 -0.15 -1.34
CA LEU A 73 -2.27 0.56 -0.23
C LEU A 73 -2.71 2.02 -0.16
N TYR A 74 -2.96 2.65 -1.32
CA TYR A 74 -3.43 4.03 -1.42
C TYR A 74 -4.96 4.07 -1.48
N LYS A 75 -5.57 4.32 -0.33
CA LYS A 75 -7.04 4.40 -0.19
C LYS A 75 -7.59 5.71 -0.79
N TYR A 76 -6.79 6.77 -0.79
CA TYR A 76 -7.21 8.11 -1.19
C TYR A 76 -6.23 8.68 -2.23
N LYS A 77 -6.65 9.72 -2.94
CA LYS A 77 -5.86 10.47 -3.91
C LYS A 77 -5.85 11.96 -3.56
N LEU A 78 -4.68 12.58 -3.64
CA LEU A 78 -4.53 14.01 -3.41
C LEU A 78 -5.25 14.79 -4.53
N ASP A 79 -5.92 15.87 -4.16
CA ASP A 79 -6.72 16.74 -5.03
C ASP A 79 -7.92 16.06 -5.70
N VAL A 80 -8.27 14.84 -5.27
CA VAL A 80 -9.46 14.10 -5.70
C VAL A 80 -10.32 13.74 -4.50
N ASP A 81 -9.74 13.09 -3.49
CA ASP A 81 -10.45 12.65 -2.28
C ASP A 81 -10.17 13.57 -1.08
N VAL A 82 -8.95 14.11 -1.03
CA VAL A 82 -8.45 15.02 0.02
C VAL A 82 -7.58 16.09 -0.60
N LYS A 83 -7.53 17.28 -0.01
CA LYS A 83 -6.60 18.34 -0.43
C LYS A 83 -5.98 19.06 0.76
N LYS A 84 -4.82 19.66 0.51
CA LYS A 84 -4.19 20.61 1.44
C LYS A 84 -4.97 21.92 1.39
N THR A 85 -5.33 22.48 2.55
CA THR A 85 -5.97 23.81 2.60
C THR A 85 -4.94 24.94 2.61
N GLU A 86 -3.70 24.63 3.00
CA GLU A 86 -2.56 25.54 2.97
C GLU A 86 -1.35 24.87 2.32
N GLN A 87 -0.55 25.65 1.60
CA GLN A 87 0.65 25.15 0.92
C GLN A 87 1.81 24.87 1.88
N LEU A 88 1.88 25.60 3.00
CA LEU A 88 2.93 25.43 4.00
C LEU A 88 2.46 24.49 5.10
N PRO A 89 3.34 23.61 5.59
CA PRO A 89 3.02 22.78 6.75
C PRO A 89 3.06 23.62 8.03
N PHE A 90 2.12 23.39 8.94
CA PHE A 90 2.13 24.03 10.27
C PHE A 90 3.09 23.33 11.25
N ILE A 91 3.48 22.07 10.97
CA ILE A 91 4.57 21.36 11.64
C ILE A 91 5.51 20.80 10.58
N LYS A 92 6.82 21.07 10.72
CA LYS A 92 7.86 20.55 9.84
C LYS A 92 9.07 20.11 10.66
N THR A 93 9.46 18.85 10.48
CA THR A 93 10.67 18.25 11.04
C THR A 93 11.56 17.73 9.89
N SER A 94 12.69 17.11 10.20
CA SER A 94 13.56 16.45 9.20
C SER A 94 12.90 15.22 8.57
N THR A 95 11.97 14.58 9.27
CA THR A 95 11.32 13.32 8.89
C THR A 95 9.87 13.50 8.45
N LYS A 96 9.25 14.65 8.77
CA LYS A 96 7.80 14.81 8.66
C LYS A 96 7.39 16.24 8.31
N SER A 97 6.29 16.39 7.58
CA SER A 97 5.62 17.67 7.34
C SER A 97 4.13 17.48 7.44
N ILE A 98 3.44 18.43 8.07
CA ILE A 98 2.02 18.27 8.43
C ILE A 98 1.24 19.46 7.92
N TYR A 99 0.24 19.15 7.10
CA TYR A 99 -0.54 20.14 6.37
C TYR A 99 -1.97 20.12 6.88
N PRO A 100 -2.61 21.28 7.01
CA PRO A 100 -4.05 21.33 7.23
C PRO A 100 -4.72 20.82 5.95
N ALA A 101 -5.80 20.06 6.11
CA ALA A 101 -6.43 19.37 4.99
C ALA A 101 -7.94 19.23 5.16
N GLU A 102 -8.62 18.99 4.04
CA GLU A 102 -10.05 18.72 4.00
C GLU A 102 -10.40 17.62 2.99
N TRP A 103 -11.50 16.92 3.28
CA TRP A 103 -12.10 15.96 2.35
C TRP A 103 -12.70 16.69 1.14
N ILE A 104 -12.72 16.02 0.00
CA ILE A 104 -13.40 16.49 -1.21
C ILE A 104 -14.64 15.61 -1.48
N GLY A 105 -15.75 16.23 -1.87
CA GLY A 105 -16.95 15.56 -2.36
C GLY A 105 -17.76 14.81 -1.29
N ASP A 106 -18.34 13.66 -1.64
CA ASP A 106 -19.19 12.86 -0.73
C ASP A 106 -18.44 12.30 0.49
N ASN A 107 -17.11 12.36 0.50
CA ASN A 107 -16.29 12.02 1.66
C ASN A 107 -16.52 12.98 2.85
N THR A 108 -17.10 14.16 2.60
CA THR A 108 -17.40 15.18 3.62
C THR A 108 -18.50 14.74 4.59
N SER A 109 -19.53 14.02 4.10
CA SER A 109 -20.64 13.52 4.92
C SER A 109 -20.33 12.17 5.59
N LEU A 110 -19.41 11.38 5.03
CA LEU A 110 -18.99 10.08 5.56
C LEU A 110 -18.05 10.19 6.76
N ASN A 111 -17.23 11.25 6.85
CA ASN A 111 -16.20 11.32 7.88
C ASN A 111 -16.43 12.38 8.95
N ASN A 112 -17.03 13.55 8.69
CA ASN A 112 -17.24 14.68 9.64
C ASN A 112 -16.06 15.08 10.57
N SER A 113 -14.95 14.36 10.51
CA SER A 113 -13.71 14.53 11.25
C SER A 113 -12.85 15.51 10.50
N LYS A 114 -12.34 16.49 11.23
CA LYS A 114 -11.23 17.32 10.76
C LYS A 114 -10.05 16.41 10.48
N ILE A 115 -9.32 16.68 9.40
CA ILE A 115 -8.17 15.88 9.00
C ILE A 115 -6.92 16.73 8.85
N ILE A 116 -5.78 16.05 8.87
CA ILE A 116 -4.48 16.57 8.49
C ILE A 116 -3.84 15.61 7.50
N LEU A 117 -2.97 16.16 6.66
CA LEU A 117 -2.10 15.38 5.80
C LEU A 117 -0.72 15.30 6.42
N VAL A 118 -0.28 14.08 6.70
CA VAL A 118 1.04 13.77 7.25
C VAL A 118 1.92 13.27 6.12
N HIS A 119 2.92 14.07 5.76
CA HIS A 119 3.92 13.72 4.76
C HIS A 119 5.19 13.22 5.45
N LEU A 120 5.47 11.93 5.29
CA LEU A 120 6.66 11.27 5.81
C LEU A 120 7.76 11.29 4.75
N ASN A 121 8.95 11.74 5.16
CA ASN A 121 10.12 11.92 4.32
C ASN A 121 11.30 11.05 4.79
N GLY A 122 12.27 10.84 3.91
CA GLY A 122 13.49 10.10 4.22
C GLY A 122 13.37 8.58 4.09
N MET A 123 14.48 7.89 4.34
CA MET A 123 14.61 6.44 4.08
C MET A 123 13.65 5.56 4.89
N HIS A 124 13.14 6.04 6.02
CA HIS A 124 12.27 5.28 6.91
C HIS A 124 10.77 5.53 6.68
N ALA A 125 10.39 6.43 5.77
CA ALA A 125 9.00 6.85 5.56
C ALA A 125 8.04 5.67 5.32
N GLU A 126 8.46 4.68 4.53
CA GLU A 126 7.65 3.48 4.23
C GLU A 126 7.40 2.60 5.45
N ASN A 127 8.42 2.40 6.28
CA ASN A 127 8.31 1.59 7.49
C ASN A 127 7.41 2.27 8.51
N ILE A 128 7.58 3.58 8.71
CA ILE A 128 6.74 4.39 9.61
C ILE A 128 5.29 4.35 9.13
N ALA A 129 5.04 4.59 7.84
CA ALA A 129 3.71 4.52 7.27
C ALA A 129 3.04 3.15 7.45
N LYS A 130 3.81 2.07 7.29
CA LYS A 130 3.30 0.70 7.49
C LYS A 130 2.88 0.46 8.94
N SER A 131 3.73 0.80 9.91
CA SER A 131 3.41 0.69 11.34
C SER A 131 2.19 1.52 11.71
N ASN A 132 2.16 2.76 11.23
CA ASN A 132 1.07 3.71 11.48
C ASN A 132 -0.29 3.24 10.95
N CYS A 133 -0.33 2.61 9.77
CA CYS A 133 -1.57 2.03 9.26
C CYS A 133 -2.01 0.77 10.01
N GLN A 134 -1.10 0.04 10.66
CA GLN A 134 -1.41 -1.16 11.45
C GLN A 134 -1.96 -0.82 12.85
N LEU A 135 -1.58 0.34 13.39
CA LEU A 135 -1.93 0.79 14.74
C LEU A 135 -3.31 1.50 14.83
N LYS A 136 -4.13 1.40 13.78
CA LYS A 136 -5.40 2.15 13.60
C LYS A 136 -6.44 1.94 14.71
N THR A 137 -6.30 0.91 15.56
CA THR A 137 -7.32 0.47 16.52
C THR A 137 -6.99 0.78 17.98
N HIS A 138 -5.88 1.46 18.28
CA HIS A 138 -5.49 1.71 19.67
C HIS A 138 -6.13 3.01 20.20
N GLU A 139 -6.66 2.97 21.43
CA GLU A 139 -7.45 4.07 22.03
C GLU A 139 -6.68 5.39 22.20
N ASN A 140 -5.36 5.31 22.38
CA ASN A 140 -4.48 6.48 22.52
C ASN A 140 -3.79 6.91 21.21
N ILE A 141 -4.17 6.34 20.06
CA ILE A 141 -3.56 6.65 18.77
C ILE A 141 -4.55 7.43 17.93
N VAL A 142 -4.14 8.62 17.49
CA VAL A 142 -4.94 9.43 16.59
C VAL A 142 -5.12 8.66 15.27
N PRO A 143 -6.36 8.33 14.87
CA PRO A 143 -6.64 7.42 13.77
C PRO A 143 -6.03 7.86 12.45
N ILE A 144 -5.41 6.90 11.75
CA ILE A 144 -4.93 7.09 10.38
C ILE A 144 -5.92 6.42 9.43
N PHE A 145 -6.52 7.22 8.55
CA PHE A 145 -7.56 6.73 7.66
C PHE A 145 -6.98 5.88 6.53
N GLY A 146 -5.78 6.21 6.04
CA GLY A 146 -5.08 5.48 4.99
C GLY A 146 -4.01 6.32 4.29
N ARG A 147 -3.36 5.73 3.29
CA ARG A 147 -2.40 6.45 2.44
C ARG A 147 -3.09 7.24 1.34
N VAL A 148 -2.43 8.30 0.91
CA VAL A 148 -2.84 9.19 -0.18
C VAL A 148 -1.86 9.04 -1.34
N GLU A 149 -2.37 8.73 -2.53
CA GLU A 149 -1.58 8.77 -3.76
C GLU A 149 -1.29 10.24 -4.11
N HIS A 150 -0.02 10.56 -4.34
CA HIS A 150 0.47 11.89 -4.68
C HIS A 150 1.74 11.78 -5.55
N ASN A 151 2.16 12.90 -6.16
CA ASN A 151 3.28 12.93 -7.11
C ASN A 151 4.64 13.27 -6.47
N ASP A 152 4.66 13.61 -5.18
CA ASP A 152 5.90 13.97 -4.48
C ASP A 152 6.61 12.71 -3.94
N SER A 153 7.89 12.84 -3.62
CA SER A 153 8.63 11.78 -2.92
C SER A 153 8.10 11.54 -1.51
N GLY A 154 8.27 10.33 -0.98
CA GLY A 154 7.88 9.99 0.39
C GLY A 154 6.52 9.33 0.46
N VAL A 155 5.88 9.40 1.63
CA VAL A 155 4.56 8.80 1.86
C VAL A 155 3.62 9.84 2.46
N LEU A 156 2.44 10.00 1.88
CA LEU A 156 1.40 10.87 2.39
C LEU A 156 0.29 10.04 3.06
N LEU A 157 -0.08 10.42 4.28
CA LEU A 157 -1.12 9.79 5.09
C LEU A 157 -2.24 10.78 5.39
N VAL A 158 -3.49 10.31 5.39
CA VAL A 158 -4.61 11.05 5.98
C VAL A 158 -4.77 10.62 7.43
N GLN A 159 -4.70 11.57 8.35
CA GLN A 159 -4.89 11.34 9.77
C GLN A 159 -6.03 12.23 10.28
N GLU A 160 -6.74 11.76 11.30
CA GLU A 160 -7.67 12.59 12.05
C GLU A 160 -6.94 13.75 12.73
N TYR A 161 -7.57 14.91 12.80
CA TYR A 161 -7.02 16.06 13.49
C TYR A 161 -7.03 15.77 15.00
N PRO A 162 -5.89 15.87 15.71
CA PRO A 162 -5.83 15.60 17.14
C PRO A 162 -6.71 16.58 17.92
N SER A 163 -7.38 16.10 18.98
CA SER A 163 -8.24 16.96 19.79
C SER A 163 -7.45 18.13 20.40
N MET A 164 -8.11 19.29 20.58
CA MET A 164 -7.48 20.48 21.19
C MET A 164 -7.00 20.23 22.62
N GLN A 165 -7.60 19.27 23.36
CA GLN A 165 -7.16 18.88 24.69
C GLN A 165 -5.82 18.12 24.62
N THR A 166 -5.68 17.17 23.69
CA THR A 166 -4.44 16.41 23.47
C THR A 166 -3.26 17.33 23.16
N LEU A 167 -3.45 18.29 22.25
CA LEU A 167 -2.42 19.29 21.91
C LEU A 167 -2.11 20.23 23.09
N SER A 168 -3.12 20.66 23.83
CA SER A 168 -2.94 21.58 24.97
C SER A 168 -2.27 20.89 26.17
N GLU A 169 -2.54 19.61 26.42
CA GLU A 169 -1.89 18.82 27.47
C GLU A 169 -0.41 18.58 27.14
N LEU A 170 -0.10 18.28 25.86
CA LEU A 170 1.26 18.17 25.34
C LEU A 170 2.09 19.45 25.47
N ILE A 171 1.44 20.60 25.31
CA ILE A 171 2.09 21.92 25.43
C ILE A 171 2.16 22.38 26.90
N LYS A 172 1.21 21.99 27.75
CA LYS A 172 1.15 22.40 29.17
C LYS A 172 2.09 21.61 30.08
N ASP A 173 2.62 20.47 29.64
CA ASP A 173 3.70 19.77 30.34
C ASP A 173 5.07 20.45 30.12
N ASP A 174 5.09 21.78 30.22
CA ASP A 174 6.23 22.69 30.07
C ASP A 174 7.27 22.55 31.22
N ARG A 175 7.06 21.56 32.11
CA ARG A 175 8.05 21.14 33.12
C ARG A 175 9.00 20.07 32.58
N ALA A 176 8.69 19.44 31.45
CA ALA A 176 9.63 18.65 30.67
C ALA A 176 9.99 19.45 29.42
N LYS A 177 11.29 19.69 29.17
CA LYS A 177 11.79 20.18 27.88
C LYS A 177 11.45 19.17 26.79
N LEU A 178 10.23 19.21 26.28
CA LEU A 178 9.78 18.36 25.18
C LEU A 178 10.49 18.83 23.91
N THR A 179 11.54 18.11 23.52
CA THR A 179 12.23 18.36 22.25
C THR A 179 11.29 18.05 21.09
N ILE A 180 11.59 18.57 19.90
CA ILE A 180 10.86 18.24 18.65
C ILE A 180 10.77 16.72 18.46
N GLU A 181 11.75 15.97 18.94
CA GLU A 181 11.80 14.50 18.91
C GLU A 181 10.72 13.85 19.80
N ILE A 182 10.43 14.43 20.97
CA ILE A 182 9.38 13.92 21.87
C ILE A 182 8.00 14.32 21.37
N LEU A 183 7.86 15.48 20.72
CA LEU A 183 6.63 15.83 20.00
C LEU A 183 6.40 14.91 18.78
N ASP A 184 7.46 14.50 18.08
CA ASP A 184 7.41 13.49 17.00
C ASP A 184 7.00 12.11 17.56
N PHE A 185 7.50 11.75 18.75
CA PHE A 185 7.14 10.52 19.48
C PHE A 185 5.66 10.51 19.90
N ILE A 186 5.19 11.57 20.57
CA ILE A 186 3.86 11.57 21.23
C ILE A 186 2.72 11.84 20.25
N LEU A 187 2.88 12.77 19.29
CA LEU A 187 1.81 13.07 18.33
C LEU A 187 1.73 12.03 17.20
N TYR A 188 2.82 11.30 16.93
CA TYR A 188 2.97 10.55 15.68
C TYR A 188 3.57 9.15 15.77
N GLN A 189 3.79 8.64 16.98
CA GLN A 189 4.08 7.23 17.30
C GLN A 189 5.25 6.61 16.52
N ILE A 190 6.47 6.92 16.97
CA ILE A 190 7.62 6.01 16.94
C ILE A 190 8.20 6.04 18.33
#